data_AF-A0A061FD35-F1
#
_entry.id   AF-A0A061FD35-F1
#
_cell.length_a   1.000
_cell.length_b   1.000
_cell.length_c   1.000
_cell.angle_alpha   90.00
_cell.angle_beta   90.00
_cell.angle_gamma   90.00
#
_symmetry.space_group_name_H-M   'P 1'
#
loop_
_entity.id
_entity.type
_entity.pdbx_description
1 polymer ?
#
loop_
_entity_poly.entity_id
_entity_poly.type
_entity_poly.pdbx_seq_one_letter_code
_entity_poly.pdbx_strand_id
1 'polypeptide(L)'
;MGASASMEQTVSPEQRELESLAASTGALPLLQKSFSKLSDPQTNTISIQSLQQCFYLSYEDSVCESPQKLESFPRLMNHLGSSVVDLFFISEKGGINWLGFLRGYVKCCGRMSTSMSLNVLLRMFAMAMKKLGLSTKLEFESDESDCKINGSLLPTDVLLLLWMCWAMLWNVRTLKISRSKEKLFLPDINHLVLSAVVSCADVSSSLDVWDCDILGLDVQLPVGKFLAWALTTTPTLSDCLTQFVQGRLQSSVNAEDESGSSESISGDISSKASQTLLLTHGRAWAISLASRNTISEEILKTCFAGDIVGTNENLLYRSSAHGKGLNRFWSNVEGYHGPLLILISASSEDSHQDSSNARKWTIGVLTQQGFENRDSFYGSSGNLYARLT
;
A
#
# COMPACT_ATOMS: atom_id res chain seq x y z
N MET A 1 4.41 56.20 33.15
CA MET A 1 4.29 55.57 31.82
C MET A 1 4.86 54.16 31.94
N GLY A 2 3.99 53.17 32.13
CA GLY A 2 4.39 51.77 32.29
C GLY A 2 4.54 51.11 30.93
N ALA A 3 5.75 50.64 30.62
CA ALA A 3 6.00 49.77 29.47
C ALA A 3 5.55 48.36 29.87
N SER A 4 4.50 47.87 29.22
CA SER A 4 4.05 46.48 29.32
C SER A 4 5.02 45.63 28.50
N ALA A 5 5.83 44.83 29.18
CA ALA A 5 6.68 43.83 28.52
C ALA A 5 5.77 42.68 28.07
N SER A 6 5.46 42.67 26.77
CA SER A 6 4.93 41.48 26.09
C SER A 6 5.99 40.38 26.20
N MET A 7 5.76 39.38 27.04
CA MET A 7 6.50 38.13 26.99
C MET A 7 6.16 37.45 25.65
N GLU A 8 6.94 37.71 24.62
CA GLU A 8 7.03 36.78 23.48
C GLU A 8 7.51 35.44 24.05
N GLN A 9 6.61 34.46 24.10
CA GLN A 9 6.99 33.08 24.35
C GLN A 9 7.93 32.65 23.24
N THR A 10 9.24 32.63 23.53
CA THR A 10 10.26 32.11 22.64
C THR A 10 10.06 30.60 22.51
N VAL A 11 9.34 30.20 21.46
CA VAL A 11 9.22 28.80 21.03
C VAL A 11 10.62 28.19 20.94
N SER A 12 10.80 27.01 21.53
CA SER A 12 12.10 26.34 21.56
C SER A 12 12.63 26.11 20.13
N PRO A 13 13.96 26.15 19.91
CA PRO A 13 14.53 25.95 18.57
C PRO A 13 14.14 24.59 17.99
N GLU A 14 14.07 23.56 18.83
CA GLU A 14 13.67 22.21 18.45
C GLU A 14 12.21 22.14 17.98
N GLN A 15 11.29 22.79 18.71
CA GLN A 15 9.89 22.86 18.29
C GLN A 15 9.76 23.55 16.93
N ARG A 16 10.48 24.66 16.71
CA ARG A 16 10.47 25.38 15.43
C ARG A 16 10.98 24.52 14.28
N GLU A 17 12.02 23.72 14.51
CA GLU A 17 12.55 22.79 13.52
C GLU A 17 11.53 21.70 13.17
N LEU A 18 10.92 21.05 14.16
CA LEU A 18 9.91 20.02 13.93
C LEU A 18 8.64 20.58 13.24
N GLU A 19 8.21 21.78 13.61
CA GLU A 19 7.10 22.47 12.93
C GLU A 19 7.45 22.80 11.48
N SER A 20 8.69 23.22 11.20
CA SER A 20 9.17 23.46 9.83
C SER A 20 9.18 22.17 9.00
N LEU A 21 9.67 21.07 9.57
CA LEU A 21 9.67 19.75 8.93
C LEU A 21 8.25 19.27 8.63
N ALA A 22 7.34 19.39 9.60
CA ALA A 22 5.93 19.06 9.39
C ALA A 22 5.26 19.97 8.34
N ALA A 23 5.54 21.27 8.37
CA ALA A 23 5.03 22.24 7.40
C ALA A 23 5.52 21.94 5.98
N SER A 24 6.75 21.43 5.82
CA SER A 24 7.30 21.03 4.51
C SER A 24 6.51 19.90 3.83
N THR A 25 5.72 19.14 4.60
CA THR A 25 4.81 18.09 4.11
C THR A 25 3.36 18.58 3.93
N GLY A 26 3.08 19.86 4.25
CA GLY A 26 1.73 20.42 4.25
C GLY A 26 0.85 19.96 5.43
N ALA A 27 1.37 19.15 6.34
CA ALA A 27 0.58 18.51 7.40
C ALA A 27 0.40 19.35 8.66
N LEU A 28 1.18 20.42 8.87
CA LEU A 28 1.17 21.19 10.12
C LEU A 28 -0.23 21.63 10.58
N PRO A 29 -1.12 22.19 9.71
CA PRO A 29 -2.48 22.55 10.12
C PRO A 29 -3.32 21.34 10.56
N LEU A 30 -3.16 20.19 9.88
CA LEU A 30 -3.82 18.95 10.26
C LEU A 30 -3.33 18.46 11.62
N LEU A 31 -2.02 18.51 11.86
CA LEU A 31 -1.42 18.07 13.13
C LEU A 31 -1.89 18.93 14.30
N GLN A 32 -1.94 20.25 14.13
CA GLN A 32 -2.45 21.16 15.16
C GLN A 32 -3.90 20.84 15.53
N LYS A 33 -4.77 20.66 14.53
CA LYS A 33 -6.18 20.27 14.75
C LYS A 33 -6.30 18.90 15.41
N SER A 34 -5.56 17.92 14.92
CA SER A 34 -5.57 16.55 15.45
C SER A 34 -5.08 16.53 16.90
N PHE A 35 -4.01 17.26 17.20
CA PHE A 35 -3.48 17.36 18.56
C PHE A 35 -4.50 18.00 19.49
N SER A 36 -5.12 19.12 19.11
CA SER A 36 -6.15 19.78 19.93
C SER A 36 -7.38 18.90 20.23
N LYS A 37 -7.70 17.95 19.35
CA LYS A 37 -8.83 17.03 19.53
C LYS A 37 -8.46 15.78 20.32
N LEU A 38 -7.23 15.30 20.19
CA LEU A 38 -6.75 14.10 20.86
C LEU A 38 -6.18 14.38 22.25
N SER A 39 -5.79 15.63 22.54
CA SER A 39 -5.22 16.02 23.83
C SER A 39 -6.29 16.18 24.89
N ASP A 40 -5.94 15.81 26.12
CA ASP A 40 -6.75 16.12 27.29
C ASP A 40 -6.69 17.64 27.57
N PRO A 41 -7.83 18.34 27.72
CA PRO A 41 -7.83 19.79 27.94
C PRO A 41 -7.16 20.26 29.23
N GLN A 42 -7.04 19.38 30.25
CA GLN A 42 -6.44 19.70 31.53
C GLN A 42 -4.93 19.49 31.51
N THR A 43 -4.44 18.43 30.86
CA THR A 43 -3.01 18.12 30.81
C THR A 43 -2.30 18.64 29.56
N ASN A 44 -3.06 18.99 28.52
CA ASN A 44 -2.57 19.34 27.19
C ASN A 44 -1.63 18.27 26.59
N THR A 45 -1.92 17.00 26.89
CA THR A 45 -1.18 15.84 26.39
C THR A 45 -2.14 14.80 25.81
N ILE A 46 -1.68 14.07 24.79
CA ILE A 46 -2.42 12.94 24.22
C ILE A 46 -2.08 11.68 25.03
N SER A 47 -3.10 10.94 25.48
CA SER A 47 -2.87 9.64 26.11
C SER A 47 -2.44 8.60 25.06
N ILE A 48 -1.54 7.67 25.45
CA ILE A 48 -1.11 6.57 24.57
C ILE A 48 -2.32 5.78 24.06
N GLN A 49 -3.31 5.51 24.92
CA GLN A 49 -4.52 4.76 24.58
C GLN A 49 -5.35 5.50 23.53
N SER A 50 -5.55 6.82 23.68
CA SER A 50 -6.27 7.64 22.70
C SER A 50 -5.60 7.60 21.33
N LEU A 51 -4.26 7.68 21.30
CA LEU A 51 -3.52 7.63 20.04
C LEU A 51 -3.50 6.22 19.42
N GLN A 52 -3.40 5.17 20.24
CA GLN A 52 -3.50 3.79 19.78
C GLN A 52 -4.87 3.53 19.16
N GLN A 53 -5.94 4.05 19.78
CA GLN A 53 -7.30 3.97 19.25
C GLN A 53 -7.44 4.76 17.94
N CYS A 54 -6.78 5.91 17.83
CA CYS A 54 -6.73 6.69 16.58
C CYS A 54 -6.17 5.83 15.43
N PHE A 55 -5.14 5.04 15.66
CA PHE A 55 -4.55 4.16 14.64
C PHE A 55 -5.08 2.72 14.66
N TYR A 56 -6.08 2.42 15.49
CA TYR A 56 -6.61 1.07 15.61
C TYR A 56 -7.36 0.66 14.34
N LEU A 57 -7.08 -0.56 13.89
CA LEU A 57 -7.67 -1.13 12.70
C LEU A 57 -7.84 -2.63 12.92
N SER A 58 -9.08 -3.08 12.76
CA SER A 58 -9.47 -4.46 13.00
C SER A 58 -10.49 -4.89 11.97
N TYR A 59 -10.32 -6.10 11.46
CA TYR A 59 -11.21 -6.71 10.48
C TYR A 59 -11.60 -8.09 10.99
N GLU A 60 -12.84 -8.21 11.46
CA GLU A 60 -13.42 -9.49 11.88
C GLU A 60 -13.78 -10.33 10.64
N ASP A 61 -14.31 -9.68 9.60
CA ASP A 61 -14.63 -10.27 8.31
C ASP A 61 -13.77 -9.66 7.19
N SER A 62 -13.05 -10.52 6.46
CA SER A 62 -12.37 -10.16 5.22
C SER A 62 -12.82 -11.06 4.06
N VAL A 63 -13.04 -10.43 2.91
CA VAL A 63 -13.28 -11.11 1.62
C VAL A 63 -11.94 -11.24 0.94
N CYS A 64 -11.49 -12.46 0.67
CA CYS A 64 -10.21 -12.71 0.01
C CYS A 64 -10.45 -13.21 -1.41
N GLU A 65 -9.82 -12.57 -2.40
CA GLU A 65 -9.84 -13.00 -3.79
C GLU A 65 -9.02 -14.27 -3.98
N SER A 66 -7.93 -14.42 -3.22
CA SER A 66 -7.12 -15.64 -3.19
C SER A 66 -7.77 -16.72 -2.31
N PRO A 67 -7.72 -18.01 -2.71
CA PRO A 67 -8.15 -19.12 -1.86
C PRO A 67 -7.26 -19.29 -0.61
N GLN A 68 -6.04 -18.73 -0.64
CA GLN A 68 -5.09 -18.81 0.47
C GLN A 68 -5.36 -17.68 1.46
N LYS A 69 -5.99 -17.99 2.60
CA LYS A 69 -6.23 -17.03 3.69
C LYS A 69 -5.29 -17.32 4.85
N LEU A 70 -4.44 -16.36 5.20
CA LEU A 70 -3.52 -16.50 6.33
C LEU A 70 -4.22 -16.10 7.63
N GLU A 71 -4.35 -17.04 8.57
CA GLU A 71 -5.02 -16.79 9.85
C GLU A 71 -4.33 -15.73 10.73
N SER A 72 -3.02 -15.54 10.52
CA SER A 72 -2.23 -14.53 11.24
C SER A 72 -2.58 -13.11 10.82
N PHE A 73 -3.12 -12.89 9.62
CA PHE A 73 -3.31 -11.56 9.06
C PHE A 73 -4.30 -10.68 9.87
N PRO A 74 -5.54 -11.11 10.19
CA PRO A 74 -6.44 -10.30 11.01
C PRO A 74 -5.85 -9.94 12.39
N ARG A 75 -5.11 -10.87 12.98
CA ARG A 75 -4.45 -10.65 14.28
C ARG A 75 -3.29 -9.67 14.18
N LEU A 76 -2.53 -9.70 13.08
CA LEU A 76 -1.48 -8.71 12.79
C LEU A 76 -2.07 -7.30 12.76
N MET A 77 -3.22 -7.12 12.10
CA MET A 77 -3.88 -5.81 11.99
C MET A 77 -4.28 -5.25 13.35
N ASN A 78 -4.74 -6.08 14.29
CA ASN A 78 -5.06 -5.65 15.66
C ASN A 78 -3.87 -5.01 16.39
N HIS A 79 -2.64 -5.36 16.00
CA HIS A 79 -1.42 -4.79 16.59
C HIS A 79 -0.90 -3.55 15.85
N LEU A 80 -1.39 -3.26 14.63
CA LEU A 80 -0.91 -2.17 13.78
C LEU A 80 -0.87 -0.82 14.52
N GLY A 81 -2.01 -0.39 15.07
CA GLY A 81 -2.10 0.91 15.74
C GLY A 81 -1.16 1.02 16.94
N SER A 82 -1.05 -0.04 17.73
CA SER A 82 -0.12 -0.08 18.85
C SER A 82 1.35 -0.07 18.38
N SER A 83 1.68 -0.69 17.26
CA SER A 83 3.04 -0.67 16.69
C SER A 83 3.43 0.72 16.20
N VAL A 84 2.50 1.45 15.57
CA VAL A 84 2.72 2.84 15.16
C VAL A 84 3.02 3.73 16.37
N VAL A 85 2.21 3.63 17.43
CA VAL A 85 2.41 4.45 18.63
C VAL A 85 3.73 4.13 19.32
N ASP A 86 4.02 2.85 19.55
CA ASP A 86 5.22 2.46 20.31
C ASP A 86 6.53 2.77 19.56
N LEU A 87 6.53 2.73 18.23
CA LEU A 87 7.74 3.02 17.44
C LEU A 87 8.02 4.51 17.25
N PHE A 88 6.97 5.32 17.13
CA PHE A 88 7.11 6.71 16.69
C PHE A 88 6.77 7.72 17.78
N PHE A 89 5.77 7.44 18.61
CA PHE A 89 5.20 8.40 19.55
C PHE A 89 5.61 8.08 20.99
N ILE A 90 6.87 8.36 21.30
CA ILE A 90 7.45 8.15 22.63
C ILE A 90 6.73 9.05 23.64
N SER A 91 6.15 8.45 24.68
CA SER A 91 5.53 9.17 25.79
C SER A 91 6.55 9.48 26.87
N GLU A 92 6.52 10.70 27.39
CA GLU A 92 7.17 11.06 28.65
C GLU A 92 6.20 10.83 29.82
N LYS A 93 6.65 11.10 31.07
CA LYS A 93 5.79 11.04 32.26
C LYS A 93 4.64 12.04 32.09
N GLY A 94 3.43 11.56 31.79
CA GLY A 94 2.23 12.39 31.63
C GLY A 94 1.59 12.38 30.23
N GLY A 95 2.08 11.55 29.30
CA GLY A 95 1.51 11.41 27.95
C GLY A 95 2.37 12.05 26.87
N ILE A 96 1.80 12.19 25.67
CA ILE A 96 2.48 12.72 24.49
C ILE A 96 2.14 14.21 24.38
N ASN A 97 3.12 15.07 24.64
CA ASN A 97 3.00 16.52 24.44
C ASN A 97 3.14 16.89 22.94
N TRP A 98 2.95 18.18 22.60
CA TRP A 98 3.02 18.66 21.22
C TRP A 98 4.34 18.31 20.53
N LEU A 99 5.47 18.47 21.24
CA LEU A 99 6.80 18.19 20.71
C LEU A 99 6.97 16.69 20.41
N GLY A 100 6.57 15.81 21.33
CA GLY A 100 6.60 14.35 21.14
C GLY A 100 5.68 13.90 20.02
N PHE A 101 4.51 14.53 19.87
CA PHE A 101 3.58 14.25 18.77
C PHE A 101 4.18 14.64 17.41
N LEU A 102 4.75 15.84 17.29
CA LEU A 102 5.43 16.28 16.08
C LEU A 102 6.63 15.40 15.74
N ARG A 103 7.46 15.07 16.73
CA ARG A 103 8.63 14.19 16.55
C ARG A 103 8.21 12.83 16.01
N GLY A 104 7.15 12.24 16.57
CA GLY A 104 6.62 10.97 16.09
C GLY A 104 6.09 11.06 14.67
N TYR A 105 5.34 12.10 14.34
CA TYR A 105 4.86 12.33 12.97
C TYR A 105 6.03 12.50 11.98
N VAL A 106 7.03 13.32 12.29
CA VAL A 106 8.20 13.53 11.41
C VAL A 106 8.98 12.23 11.23
N LYS A 107 9.08 11.38 12.26
CA LYS A 107 9.78 10.10 12.19
C LYS A 107 9.10 9.08 11.26
N CYS A 108 7.78 9.12 11.11
CA CYS A 108 7.04 8.17 10.25
C CYS A 108 6.56 8.75 8.92
N CYS A 109 6.30 10.05 8.85
CA CYS A 109 5.64 10.73 7.73
C CYS A 109 6.40 11.98 7.25
N GLY A 110 7.56 12.29 7.83
CA GLY A 110 8.40 13.40 7.42
C GLY A 110 8.96 13.22 6.01
N ARG A 111 9.55 14.27 5.46
CA ARG A 111 10.19 14.21 4.14
C ARG A 111 11.45 13.36 4.22
N MET A 112 11.35 12.13 3.72
CA MET A 112 12.42 11.12 3.74
C MET A 112 12.73 10.62 2.32
N SER A 113 13.91 10.03 2.13
CA SER A 113 14.18 9.26 0.91
C SER A 113 13.31 8.00 0.88
N THR A 114 12.99 7.49 -0.31
CA THR A 114 12.18 6.27 -0.46
C THR A 114 12.74 5.08 0.33
N SER A 115 14.07 4.97 0.37
CA SER A 115 14.78 3.92 1.12
C SER A 115 14.51 4.02 2.63
N MET A 116 14.63 5.22 3.19
CA MET A 116 14.34 5.47 4.61
C MET A 116 12.87 5.19 4.93
N SER A 117 11.94 5.60 4.07
CA SER A 117 10.51 5.32 4.25
C SER A 117 10.21 3.82 4.20
N LEU A 118 10.90 3.05 3.35
CA LEU A 118 10.79 1.59 3.33
C LEU A 118 11.37 0.94 4.60
N ASN A 119 12.49 1.45 5.13
CA ASN A 119 13.04 0.98 6.39
C ASN A 119 12.05 1.20 7.56
N VAL A 120 11.43 2.38 7.61
CA VAL A 120 10.39 2.72 8.58
C VAL A 120 9.19 1.76 8.48
N LEU A 121 8.74 1.45 7.25
CA LEU A 121 7.67 0.47 7.00
C LEU A 121 8.06 -0.94 7.51
N LEU A 122 9.28 -1.40 7.20
CA LEU A 122 9.76 -2.72 7.65
C LEU A 122 9.87 -2.82 9.17
N ARG A 123 10.25 -1.74 9.86
CA ARG A 123 10.25 -1.71 11.34
C ARG A 123 8.86 -1.84 11.90
N MET A 124 7.91 -1.10 11.33
CA MET A 124 6.51 -1.15 11.74
C MET A 124 5.95 -2.56 11.56
N PHE A 125 6.25 -3.20 10.42
CA PHE A 125 5.91 -4.60 10.18
C PHE A 125 6.55 -5.55 11.20
N ALA A 126 7.87 -5.45 11.43
CA ALA A 126 8.57 -6.31 12.38
C ALA A 126 8.05 -6.14 13.82
N MET A 127 7.70 -4.93 14.24
CA MET A 127 7.08 -4.66 15.54
C MET A 127 5.70 -5.30 15.65
N ALA A 128 4.86 -5.18 14.61
CA ALA A 128 3.54 -5.81 14.58
C ALA A 128 3.63 -7.34 14.65
N MET A 129 4.57 -7.94 13.92
CA MET A 129 4.86 -9.38 13.98
C MET A 129 5.32 -9.82 15.37
N LYS A 130 6.25 -9.06 15.98
CA LYS A 130 6.75 -9.32 17.34
C LYS A 130 5.62 -9.29 18.37
N LYS A 131 4.69 -8.33 18.26
CA LYS A 131 3.51 -8.23 19.15
C LYS A 131 2.53 -9.38 18.96
N LEU A 132 2.43 -9.91 17.74
CA LEU A 132 1.66 -11.12 17.43
C LEU A 132 2.33 -12.40 17.97
N GLY A 133 3.57 -12.33 18.46
CA GLY A 133 4.35 -13.48 18.91
C GLY A 133 5.06 -14.23 17.77
N LEU A 134 5.11 -13.65 16.57
CA LEU A 134 5.85 -14.18 15.44
C LEU A 134 7.20 -13.47 15.33
N SER A 135 8.28 -14.23 15.14
CA SER A 135 9.61 -13.66 14.92
C SER A 135 9.87 -13.47 13.42
N THR A 136 10.18 -12.24 13.00
CA THR A 136 10.85 -12.02 11.72
C THR A 136 12.35 -12.24 11.89
N LYS A 137 13.06 -12.65 10.83
CA LYS A 137 14.53 -12.72 10.84
C LYS A 137 15.18 -11.36 10.57
N LEU A 138 14.44 -10.26 10.75
CA LEU A 138 14.93 -8.90 10.50
C LEU A 138 15.62 -8.35 11.74
N GLU A 139 16.82 -7.83 11.56
CA GLU A 139 17.62 -7.19 12.61
C GLU A 139 17.94 -5.76 12.22
N PHE A 140 17.73 -4.83 13.16
CA PHE A 140 17.96 -3.39 12.96
C PHE A 140 19.13 -2.94 13.82
N GLU A 141 20.13 -2.30 13.21
CA GLU A 141 21.35 -1.86 13.92
C GLU A 141 21.10 -0.69 14.90
N SER A 142 20.10 0.15 14.61
CA SER A 142 19.71 1.28 15.47
C SER A 142 18.24 1.67 15.26
N ASP A 143 17.74 2.55 16.13
CA ASP A 143 16.38 3.11 16.07
C ASP A 143 16.21 4.27 15.05
N GLU A 144 17.27 4.60 14.30
CA GLU A 144 17.30 5.69 13.29
C GLU A 144 16.85 5.23 11.91
N SER A 145 16.10 6.02 11.18
CA SER A 145 15.44 5.59 9.92
C SER A 145 16.39 5.19 8.76
N ASP A 146 17.64 5.64 8.80
CA ASP A 146 18.70 5.37 7.81
C ASP A 146 19.57 4.15 8.16
N CYS A 147 19.28 3.45 9.27
CA CYS A 147 20.11 2.34 9.71
C CYS A 147 20.01 1.13 8.77
N LYS A 148 21.09 0.34 8.77
CA LYS A 148 21.17 -0.90 8.00
C LYS A 148 20.29 -1.97 8.62
N ILE A 149 19.58 -2.70 7.76
CA ILE A 149 18.75 -3.84 8.12
C ILE A 149 19.49 -5.11 7.68
N ASN A 150 19.60 -6.07 8.59
CA ASN A 150 20.20 -7.38 8.33
C ASN A 150 19.12 -8.48 8.37
N GLY A 151 19.45 -9.65 7.83
CA GLY A 151 18.60 -10.83 7.84
C GLY A 151 17.78 -11.07 6.56
N SER A 152 16.66 -11.75 6.68
CA SER A 152 15.86 -12.23 5.55
C SER A 152 14.36 -12.23 5.83
N LEU A 153 13.58 -12.26 4.74
CA LEU A 153 12.12 -12.43 4.74
C LEU A 153 11.77 -13.77 4.08
N LEU A 154 10.71 -14.41 4.56
CA LEU A 154 10.04 -15.49 3.84
C LEU A 154 8.98 -14.92 2.88
N PRO A 155 8.56 -15.67 1.85
CA PRO A 155 7.48 -15.25 0.96
C PRO A 155 6.17 -14.97 1.72
N THR A 156 5.90 -15.69 2.81
CA THR A 156 4.79 -15.43 3.72
C THR A 156 4.92 -14.08 4.44
N ASP A 157 6.13 -13.68 4.81
CA ASP A 157 6.38 -12.36 5.42
C ASP A 157 6.12 -11.24 4.41
N VAL A 158 6.55 -11.44 3.16
CA VAL A 158 6.30 -10.50 2.06
C VAL A 158 4.80 -10.37 1.78
N LEU A 159 4.06 -11.50 1.74
CA LEU A 159 2.61 -11.51 1.57
C LEU A 159 1.92 -10.71 2.69
N LEU A 160 2.27 -10.96 3.95
CA LEU A 160 1.71 -10.25 5.10
C LEU A 160 2.02 -8.75 5.07
N LEU A 161 3.28 -8.38 4.74
CA LEU A 161 3.70 -6.99 4.60
C LEU A 161 2.88 -6.27 3.53
N LEU A 162 2.72 -6.88 2.35
CA LEU A 162 1.95 -6.31 1.25
C LEU A 162 0.47 -6.19 1.62
N TRP A 163 -0.16 -7.22 2.18
CA TRP A 163 -1.55 -7.11 2.64
C TRP A 163 -1.73 -6.08 3.76
N MET A 164 -0.75 -5.90 4.65
CA MET A 164 -0.78 -4.83 5.65
C MET A 164 -0.77 -3.45 4.97
N CYS A 165 0.07 -3.26 3.94
CA CYS A 165 0.10 -2.02 3.15
C CYS A 165 -1.21 -1.78 2.41
N TRP A 166 -1.76 -2.82 1.81
CA TRP A 166 -3.06 -2.77 1.17
C TRP A 166 -4.17 -2.38 2.16
N ALA A 167 -4.21 -3.00 3.34
CA ALA A 167 -5.23 -2.72 4.35
C ALA A 167 -5.15 -1.28 4.89
N MET A 168 -3.94 -0.75 5.03
CA MET A 168 -3.69 0.66 5.34
C MET A 168 -4.26 1.58 4.26
N LEU A 169 -3.97 1.30 2.99
CA LEU A 169 -4.49 2.08 1.86
C LEU A 169 -6.02 1.96 1.74
N TRP A 170 -6.54 0.74 1.83
CA TRP A 170 -7.97 0.43 1.79
C TRP A 170 -8.72 1.24 2.83
N ASN A 171 -8.24 1.25 4.08
CA ASN A 171 -8.88 2.00 5.15
C ASN A 171 -9.02 3.49 4.81
N VAL A 172 -7.96 4.13 4.32
CA VAL A 172 -7.99 5.57 3.97
C VAL A 172 -8.98 5.86 2.85
N ARG A 173 -9.11 4.93 1.89
CA ARG A 173 -9.98 5.10 0.73
C ARG A 173 -11.44 4.85 1.07
N THR A 174 -11.74 3.84 1.88
CA THR A 174 -13.12 3.51 2.29
C THR A 174 -13.65 4.42 3.38
N LEU A 175 -12.79 4.96 4.27
CA LEU A 175 -13.18 6.00 5.24
C LEU A 175 -13.83 7.23 4.57
N LYS A 176 -13.46 7.53 3.32
CA LYS A 176 -14.03 8.64 2.54
C LYS A 176 -15.36 8.29 1.87
N ILE A 177 -15.67 7.01 1.70
CA ILE A 177 -16.76 6.51 0.86
C ILE A 177 -17.91 5.96 1.70
N SER A 178 -17.64 5.31 2.84
CA SER A 178 -18.67 4.64 3.64
C SER A 178 -18.53 4.90 5.14
N ARG A 179 -19.68 5.09 5.80
CA ARG A 179 -19.80 5.22 7.27
C ARG A 179 -20.06 3.88 7.98
N SER A 180 -20.29 2.82 7.21
CA SER A 180 -20.49 1.46 7.71
C SER A 180 -19.15 0.71 7.79
N LYS A 181 -19.04 -0.25 8.72
CA LYS A 181 -17.90 -1.19 8.77
C LYS A 181 -17.85 -2.04 7.49
N GLU A 182 -17.27 -1.51 6.42
CA GLU A 182 -17.02 -2.27 5.21
C GLU A 182 -16.03 -3.41 5.50
N LYS A 183 -16.35 -4.57 4.94
CA LYS A 183 -15.48 -5.75 5.01
C LYS A 183 -14.19 -5.43 4.25
N LEU A 184 -13.05 -5.80 4.82
CA LEU A 184 -11.79 -5.67 4.10
C LEU A 184 -11.80 -6.61 2.90
N PHE A 185 -11.60 -6.06 1.71
CA PHE A 185 -11.30 -6.85 0.52
C PHE A 185 -9.78 -7.09 0.45
N LEU A 186 -9.35 -8.33 0.29
CA LEU A 186 -7.95 -8.73 0.11
C LEU A 186 -7.75 -9.19 -1.33
N PRO A 187 -7.05 -8.41 -2.17
CA PRO A 187 -6.78 -8.78 -3.56
C PRO A 187 -5.79 -9.94 -3.65
N ASP A 188 -5.85 -10.67 -4.75
CA ASP A 188 -4.84 -11.67 -5.09
C ASP A 188 -3.55 -10.97 -5.57
N ILE A 189 -2.53 -11.00 -4.71
CA ILE A 189 -1.23 -10.37 -4.90
C ILE A 189 -0.10 -11.40 -5.06
N ASN A 190 -0.45 -12.66 -5.33
CA ASN A 190 0.54 -13.74 -5.46
C ASN A 190 1.59 -13.42 -6.52
N HIS A 191 1.18 -12.83 -7.64
CA HIS A 191 2.08 -12.37 -8.69
C HIS A 191 3.15 -11.38 -8.19
N LEU A 192 2.79 -10.47 -7.27
CA LEU A 192 3.72 -9.49 -6.72
C LEU A 192 4.69 -10.13 -5.73
N VAL A 193 4.22 -11.08 -4.91
CA VAL A 193 5.09 -11.86 -4.01
C VAL A 193 6.08 -12.69 -4.82
N LEU A 194 5.61 -13.39 -5.86
CA LEU A 194 6.48 -14.18 -6.75
C LEU A 194 7.50 -13.29 -7.49
N SER A 195 7.18 -12.03 -7.79
CA SER A 195 8.16 -11.07 -8.29
C SER A 195 9.34 -10.90 -7.34
N ALA A 196 9.04 -10.71 -6.05
CA ALA A 196 10.06 -10.54 -5.02
C ALA A 196 10.88 -11.82 -4.87
N VAL A 197 10.22 -13.00 -4.90
CA VAL A 197 10.91 -14.29 -4.84
C VAL A 197 11.89 -14.44 -6.01
N VAL A 198 11.44 -14.25 -7.25
CA VAL A 198 12.27 -14.39 -8.45
C VAL A 198 13.43 -13.39 -8.46
N SER A 199 13.23 -12.18 -7.94
CA SER A 199 14.24 -11.12 -7.93
C SER A 199 15.25 -11.25 -6.77
N CYS A 200 14.83 -11.80 -5.64
CA CYS A 200 15.63 -11.79 -4.41
C CYS A 200 16.21 -13.16 -4.04
N ALA A 201 15.57 -14.25 -4.42
CA ALA A 201 16.03 -15.57 -4.06
C ALA A 201 17.25 -16.01 -4.89
N ASP A 202 18.21 -16.67 -4.25
CA ASP A 202 19.32 -17.35 -4.93
C ASP A 202 18.88 -18.71 -5.51
N VAL A 203 17.72 -18.76 -6.16
CA VAL A 203 17.16 -20.01 -6.70
C VAL A 203 17.64 -20.20 -8.14
N SER A 204 18.37 -21.29 -8.35
CA SER A 204 18.67 -21.83 -9.67
C SER A 204 17.39 -22.38 -10.31
N SER A 205 16.76 -21.56 -11.16
CA SER A 205 15.88 -21.91 -12.30
C SER A 205 14.76 -22.96 -12.15
N SER A 206 14.34 -23.35 -10.94
CA SER A 206 13.36 -24.44 -10.71
C SER A 206 12.03 -23.99 -10.11
N LEU A 207 11.82 -22.70 -9.90
CA LEU A 207 10.54 -22.18 -9.41
C LEU A 207 9.51 -22.21 -10.55
N ASP A 208 8.51 -23.08 -10.47
CA ASP A 208 7.33 -22.97 -11.33
C ASP A 208 6.49 -21.79 -10.84
N VAL A 209 6.66 -20.66 -11.51
CA VAL A 209 5.97 -19.40 -11.23
C VAL A 209 4.45 -19.51 -11.43
N TRP A 210 3.98 -20.49 -12.20
CA TRP A 210 2.58 -20.61 -12.59
C TRP A 210 1.75 -21.41 -11.61
N ASP A 211 2.35 -22.38 -10.91
CA ASP A 211 1.70 -23.23 -9.91
C ASP A 211 2.54 -23.26 -8.61
N CYS A 212 2.72 -22.06 -8.04
CA CYS A 212 3.58 -21.88 -6.87
C CYS A 212 2.75 -21.70 -5.59
N ASP A 213 2.89 -22.63 -4.65
CA ASP A 213 2.34 -22.46 -3.30
C ASP A 213 3.25 -21.57 -2.45
N ILE A 214 2.93 -20.28 -2.38
CA ILE A 214 3.67 -19.28 -1.60
C ILE A 214 3.79 -19.65 -0.12
N LEU A 215 2.77 -20.30 0.44
CA LEU A 215 2.73 -20.65 1.87
C LEU A 215 3.71 -21.78 2.22
N GLY A 216 4.01 -22.65 1.26
CA GLY A 216 4.97 -23.74 1.40
C GLY A 216 6.41 -23.37 1.03
N LEU A 217 6.67 -22.17 0.51
CA LEU A 217 8.01 -21.74 0.12
C LEU A 217 8.85 -21.33 1.33
N ASP A 218 9.89 -22.11 1.66
CA ASP A 218 10.88 -21.77 2.70
C ASP A 218 12.14 -21.06 2.13
N VAL A 219 11.99 -20.39 0.98
CA VAL A 219 13.10 -19.68 0.37
C VAL A 219 13.36 -18.36 1.10
N GLN A 220 14.61 -18.13 1.50
CA GLN A 220 14.96 -16.88 2.17
C GLN A 220 15.24 -15.78 1.15
N LEU A 221 14.61 -14.62 1.35
CA LEU A 221 14.82 -13.41 0.58
C LEU A 221 15.71 -12.46 1.40
N PRO A 222 17.01 -12.32 1.08
CA PRO A 222 17.89 -11.41 1.80
C PRO A 222 17.32 -9.98 1.78
N VAL A 223 17.26 -9.32 2.94
CA VAL A 223 16.57 -8.03 3.07
C VAL A 223 17.17 -6.95 2.16
N GLY A 224 18.49 -6.96 1.93
CA GLY A 224 19.14 -6.04 0.99
C GLY A 224 18.63 -6.20 -0.45
N LYS A 225 18.41 -7.44 -0.90
CA LYS A 225 17.83 -7.71 -2.23
C LYS A 225 16.34 -7.34 -2.28
N PHE A 226 15.61 -7.59 -1.19
CA PHE A 226 14.20 -7.19 -1.08
C PHE A 226 14.03 -5.67 -1.13
N LEU A 227 14.86 -4.90 -0.41
CA LEU A 227 14.87 -3.44 -0.45
C LEU A 227 15.17 -2.93 -1.85
N ALA A 228 16.15 -3.52 -2.54
CA ALA A 228 16.45 -3.17 -3.93
C ALA A 228 15.25 -3.44 -4.85
N TRP A 229 14.62 -4.60 -4.74
CA TRP A 229 13.40 -4.94 -5.48
C TRP A 229 12.26 -3.98 -5.18
N ALA A 230 12.02 -3.64 -3.92
CA ALA A 230 10.94 -2.73 -3.53
C ALA A 230 11.18 -1.31 -4.06
N LEU A 231 12.42 -0.83 -4.07
CA LEU A 231 12.80 0.48 -4.61
C LEU A 231 12.61 0.55 -6.13
N THR A 232 12.85 -0.52 -6.86
CA THR A 232 12.74 -0.56 -8.33
C THR A 232 11.32 -0.88 -8.80
N THR A 233 10.63 -1.78 -8.10
CA THR A 233 9.35 -2.38 -8.55
C THR A 233 8.15 -1.73 -7.88
N THR A 234 8.26 -1.37 -6.60
CA THR A 234 7.15 -0.79 -5.81
C THR A 234 7.59 0.46 -5.03
N PRO A 235 8.15 1.49 -5.69
CA PRO A 235 8.71 2.67 -5.03
C PRO A 235 7.73 3.43 -4.14
N THR A 236 6.42 3.28 -4.33
CA THR A 236 5.39 3.96 -3.52
C THR A 236 4.81 3.08 -2.40
N LEU A 237 5.35 1.88 -2.17
CA LEU A 237 4.83 0.97 -1.14
C LEU A 237 4.82 1.62 0.26
N SER A 238 5.87 2.35 0.61
CA SER A 238 5.97 3.08 1.88
C SER A 238 4.97 4.24 2.01
N ASP A 239 4.45 4.78 0.90
CA ASP A 239 3.46 5.84 0.91
C ASP A 239 2.13 5.35 1.55
N CYS A 240 1.88 4.03 1.58
CA CYS A 240 0.71 3.45 2.26
C CYS A 240 0.70 3.78 3.75
N LEU A 241 1.87 3.79 4.43
CA LEU A 241 1.97 4.15 5.84
C LEU A 241 1.70 5.64 6.05
N THR A 242 2.31 6.51 5.25
CA THR A 242 2.12 7.96 5.34
C THR A 242 0.66 8.34 5.12
N GLN A 243 0.05 7.80 4.06
CA GLN A 243 -1.37 8.01 3.77
C GLN A 243 -2.26 7.51 4.90
N PHE A 244 -1.94 6.36 5.50
CA PHE A 244 -2.68 5.82 6.64
C PHE A 244 -2.61 6.73 7.86
N VAL A 245 -1.41 7.13 8.30
CA VAL A 245 -1.25 8.00 9.46
C VAL A 245 -1.98 9.34 9.24
N GLN A 246 -1.80 9.96 8.08
CA GLN A 246 -2.49 11.22 7.75
C GLN A 246 -4.01 11.04 7.68
N GLY A 247 -4.51 9.98 7.03
CA GLY A 247 -5.94 9.71 6.90
C GLY A 247 -6.62 9.44 8.25
N ARG A 248 -5.94 8.73 9.16
CA ARG A 248 -6.45 8.47 10.52
C ARG A 248 -6.48 9.74 11.38
N LEU A 249 -5.43 10.55 11.32
CA LEU A 249 -5.40 11.86 11.99
C LEU A 249 -6.47 12.81 11.42
N GLN A 250 -6.69 12.80 10.12
CA GLN A 250 -7.77 13.58 9.51
C GLN A 250 -9.16 13.09 9.94
N SER A 251 -9.35 11.78 10.06
CA SER A 251 -10.62 11.20 10.49
C SER A 251 -10.96 11.56 11.94
N SER A 252 -9.96 11.63 12.83
CA SER A 252 -10.20 12.09 14.21
C SER A 252 -10.60 13.56 14.27
N VAL A 253 -10.19 14.38 13.29
CA VAL A 253 -10.64 15.77 13.17
C VAL A 253 -12.10 15.86 12.71
N ASN A 254 -12.52 15.02 11.76
CA ASN A 254 -13.84 15.15 11.13
C ASN A 254 -14.99 14.46 11.89
N ALA A 255 -14.70 13.65 12.92
CA ALA A 255 -15.68 12.81 13.62
C ALA A 255 -16.87 13.57 14.27
N GLU A 256 -16.84 14.90 14.34
CA GLU A 256 -17.91 15.73 14.94
C GLU A 256 -18.66 16.62 13.92
N ASP A 257 -18.13 16.84 12.71
CA ASP A 257 -18.63 17.90 11.81
C ASP A 257 -19.65 17.43 10.76
N GLU A 258 -19.92 16.13 10.62
CA GLU A 258 -20.77 15.64 9.53
C GLU A 258 -21.95 14.78 9.99
N SER A 259 -23.02 15.43 10.47
CA SER A 259 -24.38 14.85 10.47
C SER A 259 -25.04 14.95 9.07
N GLY A 260 -24.31 14.57 8.02
CA GLY A 260 -24.80 14.56 6.63
C GLY A 260 -25.02 13.13 6.14
N SER A 261 -26.25 12.83 5.72
CA SER A 261 -26.61 11.60 5.02
C SER A 261 -25.99 11.60 3.62
N SER A 262 -25.18 10.59 3.31
CA SER A 262 -24.76 10.29 1.95
C SER A 262 -25.06 8.83 1.63
N GLU A 263 -25.57 8.61 0.43
CA GLU A 263 -26.10 7.33 -0.05
C GLU A 263 -25.04 6.23 -0.04
N SER A 264 -25.41 5.09 0.54
CA SER A 264 -24.61 3.88 0.54
C SER A 264 -24.57 3.26 -0.85
N ILE A 265 -23.39 3.18 -1.47
CA ILE A 265 -23.18 2.28 -2.60
C ILE A 265 -22.92 0.88 -2.01
N SER A 266 -23.99 0.15 -1.74
CA SER A 266 -23.93 -1.28 -1.43
C SER A 266 -23.74 -2.06 -2.72
N GLY A 267 -22.51 -2.10 -3.23
CA GLY A 267 -22.12 -3.06 -4.26
C GLY A 267 -21.64 -4.35 -3.60
N ASP A 268 -22.38 -5.44 -3.76
CA ASP A 268 -21.86 -6.77 -3.42
C ASP A 268 -20.63 -7.01 -4.30
N ILE A 269 -19.44 -7.09 -3.70
CA ILE A 269 -18.21 -7.47 -4.42
C ILE A 269 -18.35 -8.95 -4.81
N SER A 270 -19.01 -9.20 -5.94
CA SER A 270 -19.23 -10.55 -6.45
C SER A 270 -17.91 -11.15 -6.90
N SER A 271 -17.39 -12.09 -6.11
CA SER A 271 -16.15 -12.83 -6.35
C SER A 271 -16.16 -13.69 -7.62
N LYS A 272 -17.30 -13.80 -8.32
CA LYS A 272 -17.45 -14.65 -9.51
C LYS A 272 -17.04 -13.98 -10.82
N ALA A 273 -16.85 -12.65 -10.85
CA ALA A 273 -16.50 -11.92 -12.08
C ALA A 273 -14.98 -11.79 -12.34
N SER A 274 -14.14 -11.96 -11.30
CA SER A 274 -12.69 -11.70 -11.38
C SER A 274 -11.93 -12.66 -12.30
N GLN A 275 -12.43 -13.88 -12.51
CA GLN A 275 -11.76 -14.89 -13.35
C GLN A 275 -11.72 -14.54 -14.85
N THR A 276 -12.40 -13.48 -15.30
CA THR A 276 -12.47 -13.10 -16.74
C THR A 276 -11.86 -11.73 -17.05
N LEU A 277 -11.21 -11.08 -16.08
CA LEU A 277 -10.61 -9.74 -16.23
C LEU A 277 -9.09 -9.82 -16.13
N LEU A 278 -8.38 -9.27 -17.13
CA LEU A 278 -6.92 -9.20 -17.10
C LEU A 278 -6.39 -8.21 -16.05
N LEU A 279 -7.16 -7.15 -15.77
CA LEU A 279 -6.88 -6.20 -14.70
C LEU A 279 -7.67 -6.60 -13.45
N THR A 280 -7.10 -7.50 -12.65
CA THR A 280 -7.63 -7.81 -11.31
C THR A 280 -7.26 -6.69 -10.33
N HIS A 281 -7.91 -6.65 -9.17
CA HIS A 281 -7.60 -5.68 -8.10
C HIS A 281 -6.13 -5.75 -7.68
N GLY A 282 -5.59 -6.96 -7.54
CA GLY A 282 -4.19 -7.15 -7.19
C GLY A 282 -3.23 -6.62 -8.25
N ARG A 283 -3.53 -6.85 -9.54
CA ARG A 283 -2.72 -6.34 -10.66
C ARG A 283 -2.81 -4.82 -10.76
N ALA A 284 -4.00 -4.25 -10.62
CA ALA A 284 -4.19 -2.81 -10.59
C ALA A 284 -3.39 -2.17 -9.45
N TRP A 285 -3.46 -2.74 -8.25
CA TRP A 285 -2.66 -2.26 -7.13
C TRP A 285 -1.16 -2.38 -7.40
N ALA A 286 -0.67 -3.53 -7.87
CA ALA A 286 0.75 -3.71 -8.20
C ALA A 286 1.24 -2.69 -9.25
N ILE A 287 0.44 -2.40 -10.28
CA ILE A 287 0.74 -1.38 -11.29
C ILE A 287 0.78 0.02 -10.68
N SER A 288 -0.15 0.33 -9.78
CA SER A 288 -0.16 1.62 -9.10
C SER A 288 1.09 1.83 -8.22
N LEU A 289 1.63 0.76 -7.61
CA LEU A 289 2.80 0.85 -6.74
C LEU A 289 4.08 1.25 -7.48
N ALA A 290 4.16 0.89 -8.77
CA ALA A 290 5.30 1.13 -9.63
C ALA A 290 5.36 2.56 -10.21
N SER A 291 4.26 3.31 -10.16
CA SER A 291 4.19 4.66 -10.72
C SER A 291 3.94 5.74 -9.67
N ARG A 292 4.65 6.86 -9.79
CA ARG A 292 4.47 8.07 -8.96
C ARG A 292 3.60 9.15 -9.62
N ASN A 293 3.14 8.93 -10.85
CA ASN A 293 2.35 9.91 -11.60
C ASN A 293 0.85 9.76 -11.31
N THR A 294 0.05 10.71 -11.81
CA THR A 294 -1.41 10.73 -11.63
C THR A 294 -2.12 9.49 -12.18
N ILE A 295 -1.47 8.69 -13.03
CA ILE A 295 -2.03 7.45 -13.56
C ILE A 295 -2.18 6.41 -12.45
N SER A 296 -1.29 6.39 -11.44
CA SER A 296 -1.41 5.44 -10.33
C SER A 296 -2.74 5.61 -9.59
N GLU A 297 -3.19 6.85 -9.40
CA GLU A 297 -4.49 7.17 -8.80
C GLU A 297 -5.66 6.71 -9.67
N GLU A 298 -5.60 6.89 -10.99
CA GLU A 298 -6.64 6.40 -11.90
C GLU A 298 -6.73 4.87 -11.90
N ILE A 299 -5.58 4.18 -11.87
CA ILE A 299 -5.54 2.71 -11.77
C ILE A 299 -6.09 2.26 -10.41
N LEU A 300 -5.71 2.95 -9.32
CA LEU A 300 -6.22 2.65 -7.98
C LEU A 300 -7.73 2.80 -7.86
N LYS A 301 -8.37 3.72 -8.57
CA LYS A 301 -9.85 3.84 -8.53
C LYS A 301 -10.54 2.54 -8.94
N THR A 302 -9.94 1.78 -9.87
CA THR A 302 -10.47 0.47 -10.29
C THR A 302 -10.50 -0.56 -9.17
N CYS A 303 -9.71 -0.35 -8.11
CA CYS A 303 -9.66 -1.21 -6.94
C CYS A 303 -10.76 -0.96 -5.90
N PHE A 304 -11.38 0.22 -5.90
CA PHE A 304 -12.32 0.64 -4.85
C PHE A 304 -13.74 0.88 -5.37
N ALA A 305 -13.93 0.91 -6.69
CA ALA A 305 -15.24 1.04 -7.30
C ALA A 305 -16.02 -0.28 -7.17
N GLY A 306 -17.12 -0.25 -6.41
CA GLY A 306 -18.10 -1.33 -6.38
C GLY A 306 -18.71 -1.53 -7.77
N ASP A 307 -18.66 -2.77 -8.25
CA ASP A 307 -19.17 -3.27 -9.54
C ASP A 307 -18.64 -2.60 -10.83
N ILE A 308 -17.88 -3.41 -11.59
CA ILE A 308 -17.40 -3.21 -12.97
C ILE A 308 -18.58 -3.20 -13.99
N VAL A 309 -19.81 -3.07 -13.53
CA VAL A 309 -21.04 -3.05 -14.36
C VAL A 309 -21.50 -1.62 -14.64
N GLY A 310 -21.00 -0.62 -13.90
CA GLY A 310 -21.10 0.79 -14.29
C GLY A 310 -20.03 1.13 -15.32
N THR A 311 -20.40 1.87 -16.38
CA THR A 311 -19.50 2.36 -17.44
C THR A 311 -18.22 2.94 -16.84
N ASN A 312 -17.12 2.18 -16.87
CA ASN A 312 -15.80 2.71 -16.56
C ASN A 312 -15.49 3.76 -17.63
N GLU A 313 -15.67 5.04 -17.29
CA GLU A 313 -15.52 6.16 -18.22
C GLU A 313 -14.14 6.20 -18.89
N ASN A 314 -13.14 5.59 -18.25
CA ASN A 314 -11.76 5.51 -18.73
C ASN A 314 -11.43 4.21 -19.49
N LEU A 315 -12.37 3.25 -19.59
CA LEU A 315 -12.16 2.03 -20.35
C LEU A 315 -12.38 2.28 -21.84
N LEU A 316 -11.28 2.46 -22.57
CA LEU A 316 -11.33 2.73 -24.02
C LEU A 316 -11.76 1.52 -24.83
N TYR A 317 -11.38 0.30 -24.41
CA TYR A 317 -11.69 -0.92 -25.14
C TYR A 317 -11.53 -2.18 -24.29
N ARG A 318 -12.40 -3.17 -24.53
CA ARG A 318 -12.28 -4.54 -24.01
C ARG A 318 -12.60 -5.54 -25.11
N SER A 319 -11.64 -6.40 -25.46
CA SER A 319 -11.86 -7.51 -26.40
C SER A 319 -12.41 -8.74 -25.69
N SER A 320 -13.25 -9.51 -26.38
CA SER A 320 -13.53 -10.91 -25.98
C SER A 320 -12.38 -11.84 -26.40
N ALA A 321 -12.40 -13.07 -25.87
CA ALA A 321 -11.32 -14.07 -25.80
C ALA A 321 -10.55 -14.45 -27.10
N HIS A 322 -10.90 -13.89 -28.26
CA HIS A 322 -10.32 -14.26 -29.55
C HIS A 322 -9.71 -13.09 -30.34
N GLY A 323 -9.45 -11.94 -29.71
CA GLY A 323 -8.85 -10.77 -30.38
C GLY A 323 -9.71 -10.15 -31.49
N LYS A 324 -10.93 -10.64 -31.70
CA LYS A 324 -11.90 -10.09 -32.66
C LYS A 324 -12.24 -8.66 -32.22
N GLY A 325 -11.92 -7.69 -33.08
CA GLY A 325 -12.18 -6.27 -32.84
C GLY A 325 -10.95 -5.44 -32.50
N LEU A 326 -9.74 -5.99 -32.47
CA LEU A 326 -8.51 -5.20 -32.27
C LEU A 326 -8.38 -4.05 -33.30
N ASN A 327 -8.89 -4.23 -34.53
CA ASN A 327 -8.96 -3.15 -35.52
C ASN A 327 -9.87 -1.99 -35.08
N ARG A 328 -10.92 -2.26 -34.28
CA ARG A 328 -11.79 -1.23 -33.68
C ARG A 328 -11.10 -0.51 -32.51
N PHE A 329 -10.21 -1.19 -31.80
CA PHE A 329 -9.33 -0.51 -30.83
C PHE A 329 -8.47 0.52 -31.54
N TRP A 330 -7.75 0.12 -32.59
CA TRP A 330 -6.87 1.02 -33.34
C TRP A 330 -7.62 2.23 -33.92
N SER A 331 -8.84 2.05 -34.42
CA SER A 331 -9.66 3.18 -34.88
C SER A 331 -10.17 4.10 -33.76
N ASN A 332 -10.30 3.59 -32.53
CA ASN A 332 -10.78 4.37 -31.38
C ASN A 332 -9.67 5.11 -30.64
N VAL A 333 -8.42 4.66 -30.76
CA VAL A 333 -7.25 5.30 -30.12
C VAL A 333 -6.41 6.13 -31.09
N GLU A 334 -6.74 6.14 -32.38
CA GLU A 334 -6.10 7.01 -33.37
C GLU A 334 -6.28 8.49 -32.99
N GLY A 335 -5.18 9.19 -32.72
CA GLY A 335 -5.17 10.58 -32.22
C GLY A 335 -5.28 10.72 -30.69
N TYR A 336 -5.33 9.63 -29.93
CA TYR A 336 -5.25 9.70 -28.47
C TYR A 336 -3.81 9.98 -28.01
N HIS A 337 -3.62 11.09 -27.31
CA HIS A 337 -2.30 11.53 -26.81
C HIS A 337 -2.12 11.37 -25.29
N GLY A 338 -3.13 10.82 -24.61
CA GLY A 338 -3.07 10.58 -23.18
C GLY A 338 -2.30 9.31 -22.82
N PRO A 339 -2.02 9.09 -21.52
CA PRO A 339 -1.43 7.83 -21.10
C PRO A 339 -2.38 6.64 -21.29
N LEU A 340 -1.85 5.48 -21.69
CA LEU A 340 -2.62 4.26 -21.95
C LEU A 340 -2.06 3.07 -21.18
N LEU A 341 -2.92 2.30 -20.50
CA LEU A 341 -2.62 0.97 -19.99
C LEU A 341 -3.25 -0.08 -20.91
N ILE A 342 -2.43 -0.91 -21.55
CA ILE A 342 -2.86 -1.98 -22.43
C ILE A 342 -2.51 -3.31 -21.78
N LEU A 343 -3.51 -4.15 -21.52
CA LEU A 343 -3.30 -5.53 -21.05
C LEU A 343 -3.71 -6.51 -22.16
N ILE A 344 -2.79 -7.36 -22.56
CA ILE A 344 -2.98 -8.39 -23.58
C ILE A 344 -2.69 -9.73 -22.94
N SER A 345 -3.56 -10.72 -23.10
CA SER A 345 -3.24 -12.08 -22.71
C SER A 345 -3.19 -13.00 -23.92
N ALA A 346 -2.19 -13.87 -23.94
CA ALA A 346 -1.98 -14.88 -24.98
C ALA A 346 -1.75 -16.24 -24.31
N SER A 347 -1.93 -17.34 -25.04
CA SER A 347 -1.65 -18.68 -24.54
C SER A 347 -0.86 -19.55 -25.50
N SER A 348 0.05 -20.38 -24.99
CA SER A 348 0.76 -21.41 -25.78
C SER A 348 -0.14 -22.64 -25.86
N GLU A 349 -0.52 -23.04 -27.07
CA GLU A 349 -1.03 -24.40 -27.29
C GLU A 349 0.15 -25.35 -27.49
N ASP A 350 0.71 -25.89 -26.40
CA ASP A 350 1.53 -27.11 -26.50
C ASP A 350 0.64 -28.34 -26.23
N SER A 351 0.09 -28.86 -27.33
CA SER A 351 -0.41 -30.22 -27.57
C SER A 351 -1.55 -30.81 -26.70
N HIS A 352 -2.63 -31.16 -27.43
CA HIS A 352 -3.74 -32.07 -27.12
C HIS A 352 -4.79 -31.64 -26.08
N GLN A 353 -6.05 -31.82 -26.52
CA GLN A 353 -7.29 -31.55 -25.80
C GLN A 353 -7.24 -32.11 -24.36
N ASP A 354 -7.78 -31.32 -23.42
CA ASP A 354 -8.08 -31.65 -22.02
C ASP A 354 -6.98 -31.57 -20.95
N SER A 355 -5.94 -30.75 -21.12
CA SER A 355 -5.14 -30.32 -19.96
C SER A 355 -5.45 -28.87 -19.55
N SER A 356 -5.70 -28.65 -18.26
CA SER A 356 -5.85 -27.33 -17.60
C SER A 356 -4.57 -26.47 -17.66
N ASN A 357 -3.55 -26.91 -18.39
CA ASN A 357 -2.18 -26.40 -18.37
C ASN A 357 -1.87 -25.50 -19.57
N ALA A 358 -2.88 -24.86 -20.16
CA ALA A 358 -2.67 -23.83 -21.18
C ALA A 358 -1.92 -22.65 -20.55
N ARG A 359 -0.62 -22.52 -20.87
CA ARG A 359 0.23 -21.43 -20.38
C ARG A 359 -0.31 -20.10 -20.88
N LYS A 360 -0.86 -19.27 -19.99
CA LYS A 360 -1.41 -17.94 -20.30
C LYS A 360 -0.43 -16.85 -19.86
N TRP A 361 0.05 -16.04 -20.79
CA TRP A 361 0.84 -14.84 -20.50
C TRP A 361 -0.08 -13.63 -20.44
N THR A 362 0.28 -12.62 -19.64
CA THR A 362 -0.34 -11.29 -19.68
C THR A 362 0.74 -10.25 -19.89
N ILE A 363 0.68 -9.53 -21.01
CA ILE A 363 1.53 -8.42 -21.39
C ILE A 363 0.81 -7.13 -20.96
N GLY A 364 1.43 -6.32 -20.10
CA GLY A 364 0.92 -5.02 -19.69
C GLY A 364 1.85 -3.90 -20.17
N VAL A 365 1.33 -2.89 -20.87
CA VAL A 365 2.10 -1.74 -21.34
C VAL A 365 1.44 -0.45 -20.88
N LEU A 366 2.20 0.41 -20.19
CA LEU A 366 1.78 1.78 -19.85
C LEU A 366 2.57 2.78 -20.71
N THR A 367 1.91 3.53 -21.60
CA THR A 367 2.60 4.50 -22.47
C THR A 367 2.28 5.93 -22.07
N GLN A 368 3.26 6.76 -21.75
CA GLN A 368 3.14 8.24 -21.75
C GLN A 368 3.96 8.89 -22.89
N GLN A 369 4.95 8.18 -23.43
CA GLN A 369 5.93 8.65 -24.44
C GLN A 369 6.24 7.59 -25.52
N GLY A 370 5.42 6.53 -25.61
CA GLY A 370 5.69 5.34 -26.43
C GLY A 370 5.92 4.08 -25.59
N PHE A 371 6.25 2.98 -26.26
CA PHE A 371 6.46 1.64 -25.67
C PHE A 371 7.74 1.63 -24.80
N GLU A 372 7.60 1.49 -23.49
CA GLU A 372 8.73 1.32 -22.57
C GLU A 372 8.93 -0.18 -22.30
N ASN A 373 10.01 -0.76 -22.87
CA ASN A 373 10.47 -2.09 -22.51
C ASN A 373 11.24 -2.03 -21.19
N ARG A 374 10.73 -2.68 -20.14
CA ARG A 374 11.52 -2.97 -18.93
C ARG A 374 11.70 -4.47 -18.82
N ASP A 375 12.96 -4.91 -18.91
CA ASP A 375 13.35 -6.32 -18.71
C ASP A 375 13.11 -6.81 -17.25
N SER A 376 12.69 -5.91 -16.35
CA SER A 376 12.34 -6.19 -14.95
C SER A 376 10.90 -5.77 -14.61
N PHE A 377 9.99 -6.75 -14.76
CA PHE A 377 8.65 -6.96 -14.17
C PHE A 377 7.53 -5.91 -14.26
N TYR A 378 6.42 -6.32 -14.92
CA TYR A 378 5.12 -6.59 -14.29
C TYR A 378 4.72 -8.05 -14.62
N GLY A 379 4.64 -8.94 -13.63
CA GLY A 379 4.43 -10.39 -13.80
C GLY A 379 5.73 -11.14 -14.07
N SER A 380 5.99 -12.25 -13.38
CA SER A 380 7.33 -12.85 -13.17
C SER A 380 7.91 -13.49 -14.43
N SER A 381 9.17 -13.94 -14.34
CA SER A 381 9.98 -14.53 -15.41
C SER A 381 9.23 -15.57 -16.26
N GLY A 382 8.60 -15.06 -17.30
CA GLY A 382 7.91 -15.76 -18.38
C GLY A 382 7.48 -14.78 -19.48
N ASN A 383 8.06 -13.57 -19.49
CA ASN A 383 7.76 -12.51 -20.44
C ASN A 383 8.72 -12.64 -21.63
N LEU A 384 8.22 -13.19 -22.73
CA LEU A 384 8.87 -13.13 -24.03
C LEU A 384 8.17 -12.03 -24.84
N TYR A 385 8.89 -10.95 -25.12
CA TYR A 385 8.45 -9.95 -26.10
C TYR A 385 9.07 -10.28 -27.46
N ALA A 386 8.24 -10.38 -28.51
CA ALA A 386 8.68 -10.42 -29.89
C ALA A 386 8.57 -9.02 -30.51
N ARG A 387 9.66 -8.59 -31.16
CA ARG A 387 9.71 -7.40 -32.02
C ARG A 387 9.00 -7.73 -33.33
N LEU A 388 7.89 -7.06 -33.63
CA LEU A 388 7.41 -6.97 -35.01
C LEU A 388 7.97 -5.67 -35.59
N THR A 389 8.80 -5.85 -36.61
CA THR A 389 9.53 -4.84 -37.40
C THR A 389 8.63 -3.79 -38.02
#